data_AF-M6GDV3-F1
#
_entry.id   AF-M6GDV3-F1
#
_cell.length_a   1.000
_cell.length_b   1.000
_cell.length_c   1.000
_cell.angle_alpha   90.00
_cell.angle_beta   90.00
_cell.angle_gamma   90.00
#
_symmetry.space_group_name_H-M   'P 1'
#
loop_
_entity.id
_entity.type
_entity.pdbx_description
1 polymer ?
#
loop_
_entity_poly.entity_id
_entity_poly.type
_entity_poly.pdbx_seq_one_letter_code
_entity_poly.pdbx_strand_id
1 'polypeptide(L)'
;MLIVADPTEDLEWAQKEGEQLFRVLSEKVSSSRLEIEFIGGRQVTKLKLLSLIKGKNIIHYSGHLYFSDDPLENGWQISESKILKAREIKNSGFNTDLVFSNSCQSNSNASRTLNSDLMNNFAGAFLMSGIKSFIGTNWEIIDNQNTIDFTIQFYSYLFSDKSIGESLFLAKEYARRTFDTNDLTWTNYSLHGIPNQQVILDPTKGKTIQKIINPTLISKFYPSNIAVSYYSFIQKQKEETESPFELIRSLIDSFEEFSKIVGGIIFSDHQHHSLGKYIPNNPDDAVEVKKWWELIYQCLLDFRKLEISPLISNIQEVLQVNKDTIQKMIQWIELYRRGQILRDSADGYLISFQYYYENLLMELEELEKTSIFLVSTNSNNHLFFRGLKPETSLVVAPVVKQDYIGEQIEKFRGKVIVFNENKMTIVPMLCSVIENSETKDLELSFPGFKSEKKSIQNT
;
A
#
# COMPACT_ATOMS: atom_id res chain seq x y z
N MET A 1 0.79 11.05 -5.72
CA MET A 1 0.73 11.40 -7.16
C MET A 1 -0.43 12.36 -7.38
N LEU A 2 -0.22 13.39 -8.18
CA LEU A 2 -1.28 14.28 -8.68
C LEU A 2 -1.48 14.01 -10.16
N ILE A 3 -2.71 13.72 -10.58
CA ILE A 3 -3.13 13.61 -11.98
C ILE A 3 -3.90 14.88 -12.31
N VAL A 4 -3.40 15.60 -13.31
CA VAL A 4 -4.03 16.81 -13.87
C VAL A 4 -4.45 16.48 -15.29
N ALA A 5 -5.74 16.59 -15.60
CA ALA A 5 -6.27 16.22 -16.91
C ALA A 5 -7.16 17.31 -17.51
N ASP A 6 -6.99 17.58 -18.81
CA ASP A 6 -7.77 18.52 -19.60
C ASP A 6 -8.19 19.82 -18.85
N PRO A 7 -7.25 20.65 -18.38
CA PRO A 7 -7.58 21.88 -17.65
C PRO A 7 -8.44 22.89 -18.44
N THR A 8 -8.44 22.76 -19.77
CA THR A 8 -9.08 23.66 -20.74
C THR A 8 -10.46 23.18 -21.20
N GLU A 9 -10.82 21.92 -20.91
CA GLU A 9 -12.05 21.25 -21.36
C GLU A 9 -12.21 21.21 -22.89
N ASP A 10 -11.09 21.05 -23.59
CA ASP A 10 -11.03 20.95 -25.06
C ASP A 10 -10.29 19.71 -25.56
N LEU A 11 -9.82 18.85 -24.65
CA LEU A 11 -9.09 17.62 -24.95
C LEU A 11 -9.77 16.39 -24.32
N GLU A 12 -10.80 15.86 -24.99
CA GLU A 12 -11.60 14.73 -24.51
C GLU A 12 -10.74 13.51 -24.11
N TRP A 13 -9.70 13.21 -24.88
CA TRP A 13 -8.83 12.07 -24.64
C TRP A 13 -7.83 12.32 -23.50
N ALA A 14 -7.38 13.56 -23.28
CA ALA A 14 -6.62 13.93 -22.09
C ALA A 14 -7.45 13.73 -20.80
N GLN A 15 -8.74 14.08 -20.84
CA GLN A 15 -9.66 13.79 -19.74
C GLN A 15 -9.82 12.28 -19.53
N LYS A 16 -10.04 11.51 -20.61
CA LYS A 16 -10.12 10.04 -20.55
C LYS A 16 -8.84 9.41 -20.02
N GLU A 17 -7.67 9.93 -20.41
CA GLU A 17 -6.37 9.48 -19.91
C GLU A 17 -6.33 9.61 -18.39
N GLY A 18 -6.64 10.81 -17.87
CA GLY A 18 -6.62 11.05 -16.43
C GLY A 18 -7.59 10.15 -15.65
N GLU A 19 -8.82 9.97 -16.16
CA GLU A 19 -9.83 9.10 -15.55
C GLU A 19 -9.43 7.62 -15.57
N GLN A 20 -8.92 7.13 -16.70
CA GLN A 20 -8.45 5.76 -16.85
C GLN A 20 -7.24 5.49 -15.96
N LEU A 21 -6.29 6.43 -15.93
CA LEU A 21 -5.10 6.32 -15.10
C LEU A 21 -5.47 6.34 -13.62
N PHE A 22 -6.37 7.23 -13.20
CA PHE A 22 -6.89 7.25 -11.83
C PHE A 22 -7.55 5.93 -11.47
N ARG A 23 -8.45 5.41 -12.32
CA ARG A 23 -9.14 4.13 -12.08
C ARG A 23 -8.16 2.96 -11.98
N VAL A 24 -7.32 2.79 -12.99
CA VAL A 24 -6.42 1.62 -13.09
C VAL A 24 -5.38 1.63 -11.97
N LEU A 25 -4.79 2.79 -11.66
CA LEU A 25 -3.79 2.86 -10.60
C LEU A 25 -4.42 2.72 -9.22
N SER A 26 -5.62 3.27 -8.99
CA SER A 26 -6.35 3.08 -7.72
C SER A 26 -6.77 1.63 -7.49
N GLU A 27 -7.00 0.85 -8.55
CA GLU A 27 -7.33 -0.57 -8.47
C GLU A 27 -6.08 -1.46 -8.33
N LYS A 28 -5.00 -1.14 -9.05
CA LYS A 28 -3.82 -2.02 -9.15
C LYS A 28 -2.71 -1.71 -8.15
N VAL A 29 -2.65 -0.48 -7.66
CA VAL A 29 -1.61 -0.02 -6.74
C VAL A 29 -2.27 0.27 -5.41
N SER A 30 -1.75 -0.33 -4.33
CA SER A 30 -2.29 -0.04 -3.01
C SER A 30 -2.18 1.45 -2.70
N SER A 31 -3.21 2.00 -2.05
CA SER A 31 -3.19 3.35 -1.48
C SER A 31 -2.09 3.52 -0.42
N SER A 32 -1.53 2.43 0.12
CA SER A 32 -0.33 2.45 0.96
C SER A 32 0.92 2.90 0.19
N ARG A 33 1.01 2.53 -1.10
CA ARG A 33 2.13 2.80 -2.02
C ARG A 33 1.87 4.02 -2.90
N LEU A 34 0.61 4.40 -3.10
CA LEU A 34 0.27 5.48 -4.01
C LEU A 34 -1.02 6.18 -3.59
N GLU A 35 -0.87 7.34 -2.96
CA GLU A 35 -1.97 8.29 -2.84
C GLU A 35 -2.14 8.99 -4.20
N ILE A 36 -3.31 8.89 -4.82
CA ILE A 36 -3.62 9.56 -6.07
C ILE A 36 -4.65 10.64 -5.82
N GLU A 37 -4.33 11.86 -6.24
CA GLU A 37 -5.29 12.93 -6.33
C GLU A 37 -5.54 13.26 -7.80
N PHE A 38 -6.81 13.35 -8.18
CA PHE A 38 -7.22 13.66 -9.55
C PHE A 38 -7.93 15.01 -9.59
N ILE A 39 -7.51 15.84 -10.53
CA ILE A 39 -8.18 17.11 -10.84
C ILE A 39 -8.22 17.27 -12.36
N GLY A 40 -9.39 17.58 -12.91
CA GLY A 40 -9.51 17.86 -14.33
C GLY A 40 -10.57 18.89 -14.66
N GLY A 41 -10.57 19.39 -15.89
CA GLY A 41 -11.48 20.43 -16.35
C GLY A 41 -11.19 21.82 -15.77
N ARG A 42 -12.18 22.73 -15.87
CA ARG A 42 -12.02 24.16 -15.52
C ARG A 42 -11.75 24.44 -14.04
N GLN A 43 -11.97 23.46 -13.17
CA GLN A 43 -11.62 23.55 -11.75
C GLN A 43 -10.10 23.59 -11.49
N VAL A 44 -9.27 23.27 -12.49
CA VAL A 44 -7.80 23.39 -12.42
C VAL A 44 -7.40 24.88 -12.49
N THR A 45 -7.58 25.57 -11.37
CA THR A 45 -7.10 26.96 -11.23
C THR A 45 -5.65 27.00 -10.79
N LYS A 46 -4.98 28.11 -11.07
CA LYS A 46 -3.56 28.30 -10.74
C LYS A 46 -3.24 28.11 -9.25
N LEU A 47 -4.06 28.71 -8.37
CA LEU A 47 -3.88 28.60 -6.93
C LEU A 47 -4.14 27.17 -6.44
N LYS A 48 -5.19 26.51 -6.95
CA LYS A 48 -5.48 25.12 -6.61
C LYS A 48 -4.34 24.22 -7.05
N LEU A 49 -3.87 24.35 -8.29
CA LEU A 49 -2.77 23.55 -8.81
C LEU A 49 -1.47 23.77 -8.03
N LEU A 50 -1.07 25.01 -7.74
CA LEU A 50 0.09 25.30 -6.89
C LEU A 50 -0.03 24.72 -5.48
N SER A 51 -1.24 24.76 -4.89
CA SER A 51 -1.50 24.16 -3.59
C SER A 51 -1.39 22.62 -3.63
N LEU A 52 -1.91 21.99 -4.68
CA LEU A 52 -1.93 20.53 -4.81
C LEU A 52 -0.57 19.94 -5.14
N ILE A 53 0.25 20.63 -5.93
CA ILE A 53 1.59 20.16 -6.26
C ILE A 53 2.47 20.10 -4.99
N LYS A 54 2.18 20.93 -3.99
CA LYS A 54 2.92 20.96 -2.73
C LYS A 54 2.77 19.63 -1.97
N GLY A 55 3.85 18.87 -1.91
CA GLY A 55 3.90 17.57 -1.22
C GLY A 55 3.63 16.37 -2.11
N LYS A 56 3.53 16.53 -3.44
CA LYS A 56 3.36 15.40 -4.36
C LYS A 56 4.69 15.03 -5.02
N ASN A 57 5.08 13.77 -4.89
CA ASN A 57 6.31 13.22 -5.48
C ASN A 57 6.21 13.01 -6.99
N ILE A 58 5.00 12.75 -7.50
CA ILE A 58 4.73 12.48 -8.91
C ILE A 58 3.63 13.41 -9.38
N ILE A 59 3.82 14.07 -10.52
CA ILE A 59 2.79 14.81 -11.22
C ILE A 59 2.63 14.19 -12.61
N HIS A 60 1.42 13.76 -12.93
CA HIS A 60 1.02 13.46 -14.30
C HIS A 60 0.19 14.63 -14.81
N TYR A 61 0.58 15.18 -15.94
CA TYR A 61 -0.13 16.29 -16.59
C TYR A 61 -0.53 15.87 -18.01
N SER A 62 -1.82 15.92 -18.30
CA SER A 62 -2.39 15.72 -19.62
C SER A 62 -3.13 16.99 -20.07
N GLY A 63 -2.62 17.70 -21.08
CA GLY A 63 -3.15 19.01 -21.48
C GLY A 63 -2.25 19.83 -22.41
N HIS A 64 -2.53 21.12 -22.54
CA HIS A 64 -1.80 22.01 -23.45
C HIS A 64 -0.53 22.62 -22.83
N LEU A 65 0.53 22.71 -23.64
CA LEU A 65 1.73 23.46 -23.27
C LEU A 65 1.73 24.86 -23.85
N TYR A 66 2.08 25.82 -23.01
CA TYR A 66 2.41 27.18 -23.43
C TYR A 66 3.93 27.34 -23.59
N PHE A 67 4.31 27.87 -24.75
CA PHE A 67 5.70 28.16 -25.11
C PHE A 67 5.92 29.66 -25.32
N SER A 68 7.10 30.08 -24.88
CA SER A 68 7.68 31.41 -24.94
C SER A 68 9.19 31.27 -25.22
N ASP A 69 9.81 32.34 -25.71
CA ASP A 69 11.26 32.40 -25.90
C ASP A 69 12.02 32.38 -24.56
N ASP A 70 11.38 32.81 -23.47
CA ASP A 70 11.91 32.69 -22.10
C ASP A 70 11.50 31.34 -21.50
N PRO A 71 12.44 30.42 -21.22
CA PRO A 71 12.14 29.12 -20.64
C PRO A 71 11.38 29.19 -19.31
N LEU A 72 11.59 30.25 -18.52
CA LEU A 72 10.90 30.43 -17.23
C LEU A 72 9.44 30.86 -17.36
N GLU A 73 9.05 31.36 -18.54
CA GLU A 73 7.68 31.73 -18.89
C GLU A 73 6.90 30.57 -19.53
N ASN A 74 7.60 29.51 -19.93
CA ASN A 74 6.97 28.27 -20.39
C ASN A 74 6.19 27.60 -19.27
N GLY A 75 5.13 26.86 -19.61
CA GLY A 75 4.34 26.21 -18.60
C GLY A 75 3.11 25.47 -19.12
N TRP A 76 2.27 25.07 -18.17
CA TRP A 76 1.01 24.40 -18.45
C TRP A 76 -0.10 25.41 -18.66
N GLN A 77 -0.82 25.29 -19.77
CA GLN A 77 -2.05 26.03 -19.96
C GLN A 77 -3.13 25.42 -19.07
N ILE A 78 -3.82 26.29 -18.35
CA ILE A 78 -4.87 25.94 -17.39
C ILE A 78 -6.14 26.72 -17.72
N SER A 79 -7.17 26.56 -16.90
CA SER A 79 -8.48 27.19 -17.14
C SER A 79 -8.39 28.71 -17.34
N GLU A 80 -9.31 29.25 -18.14
CA GLU A 80 -9.40 30.68 -18.46
C GLU A 80 -8.18 31.23 -19.22
N SER A 81 -7.53 30.41 -20.06
CA SER A 81 -6.31 30.80 -20.81
C SER A 81 -5.14 31.26 -19.92
N LYS A 82 -5.16 30.88 -18.64
CA LYS A 82 -4.06 31.16 -17.73
C LYS A 82 -2.94 30.15 -17.96
N ILE A 83 -1.73 30.54 -17.55
CA ILE A 83 -0.54 29.69 -17.66
C ILE A 83 0.05 29.54 -16.26
N LEU A 84 0.30 28.29 -15.85
CA LEU A 84 1.15 27.98 -14.71
C LEU A 84 2.60 27.88 -15.20
N LYS A 85 3.40 28.91 -14.93
CA LYS A 85 4.76 29.06 -15.48
C LYS A 85 5.79 28.31 -14.65
N ALA A 86 6.88 27.89 -15.28
CA ALA A 86 7.98 27.19 -14.62
C ALA A 86 8.61 28.01 -13.48
N ARG A 87 8.72 29.34 -13.62
CA ARG A 87 9.19 30.21 -12.50
C ARG A 87 8.28 30.18 -11.28
N GLU A 88 6.99 29.99 -11.48
CA GLU A 88 6.00 29.96 -10.40
C GLU A 88 6.07 28.62 -9.69
N ILE A 89 6.33 27.55 -10.45
CA ILE A 89 6.62 26.23 -9.93
C ILE A 89 7.90 26.25 -9.08
N LYS A 90 8.96 26.92 -9.56
CA LYS A 90 10.22 27.09 -8.81
C LYS A 90 10.02 27.77 -7.45
N ASN A 91 9.18 28.80 -7.40
CA ASN A 91 9.00 29.62 -6.19
C ASN A 91 8.08 28.98 -5.14
N SER A 92 7.38 27.89 -5.45
CA SER A 92 6.47 27.20 -4.53
C SER A 92 7.14 26.15 -3.64
N GLY A 93 8.46 25.90 -3.78
CA GLY A 93 9.23 25.06 -2.87
C GLY A 93 8.94 23.56 -2.97
N PHE A 94 8.85 23.04 -4.19
CA PHE A 94 8.53 21.64 -4.45
C PHE A 94 9.70 20.67 -4.20
N ASN A 95 9.36 19.41 -3.89
CA ASN A 95 10.27 18.27 -3.85
C ASN A 95 9.65 17.13 -4.67
N THR A 96 9.39 17.40 -5.95
CA THR A 96 8.78 16.46 -6.90
C THR A 96 9.87 15.63 -7.56
N ASP A 97 9.71 14.31 -7.49
CA ASP A 97 10.65 13.33 -8.03
C ASP A 97 10.47 13.15 -9.53
N LEU A 98 9.22 13.09 -10.00
CA LEU A 98 8.88 12.84 -11.39
C LEU A 98 7.72 13.72 -11.86
N VAL A 99 7.91 14.35 -13.03
CA VAL A 99 6.81 14.90 -13.83
C VAL A 99 6.70 14.09 -15.12
N PHE A 100 5.50 13.61 -15.42
CA PHE A 100 5.17 12.98 -16.69
C PHE A 100 4.14 13.85 -17.41
N SER A 101 4.54 14.44 -18.53
CA SER A 101 3.75 15.43 -19.26
C SER A 101 3.33 14.85 -20.61
N ASN A 102 2.07 14.41 -20.70
CA ASN A 102 1.42 14.14 -21.97
C ASN A 102 0.80 15.42 -22.47
N SER A 103 1.49 16.11 -23.37
CA SER A 103 1.06 17.46 -23.68
C SER A 103 1.19 17.81 -25.14
N CYS A 104 0.10 18.36 -25.66
CA CYS A 104 0.00 18.86 -27.02
C CYS A 104 0.36 20.35 -27.03
N GLN A 105 0.97 20.81 -28.12
CA GLN A 105 1.39 22.20 -28.24
C GLN A 105 0.20 23.05 -28.70
N SER A 106 -0.27 23.99 -27.87
CA SER A 106 -1.29 24.96 -28.25
C SER A 106 -0.65 26.23 -28.81
N ASN A 107 -0.10 26.19 -30.03
CA ASN A 107 -0.02 27.43 -30.80
C ASN A 107 0.01 27.22 -32.32
N SER A 108 -1.03 27.75 -32.96
CA SER A 108 -1.32 27.69 -34.39
C SER A 108 -0.51 28.65 -35.27
N ASN A 109 0.49 29.36 -34.71
CA ASN A 109 1.22 30.43 -35.42
C ASN A 109 2.75 30.37 -35.35
N ALA A 110 3.35 29.35 -34.72
CA ALA A 110 4.78 29.11 -34.83
C ALA A 110 5.02 28.08 -35.95
N SER A 111 5.85 28.45 -36.92
CA SER A 111 6.23 27.64 -38.08
C SER A 111 6.47 26.16 -37.73
N ARG A 112 5.98 25.27 -38.59
CA ARG A 112 6.02 23.79 -38.55
C ARG A 112 7.44 23.21 -38.59
N THR A 113 8.28 23.54 -37.63
CA THR A 113 9.55 22.88 -37.39
C THR A 113 9.65 22.66 -35.89
N LEU A 114 9.25 21.45 -35.47
CA LEU A 114 9.59 20.87 -34.18
C LEU A 114 11.10 20.93 -34.04
N ASN A 115 11.60 21.95 -33.35
CA ASN A 115 13.01 22.00 -33.00
C ASN A 115 13.14 21.27 -31.67
N SER A 116 13.96 20.22 -31.61
CA SER A 116 14.27 19.48 -30.37
C SER A 116 14.66 20.41 -29.22
N ASP A 117 15.19 21.57 -29.56
CA ASP A 117 15.54 22.65 -28.64
C ASP A 117 14.34 23.16 -27.82
N LEU A 118 13.12 23.20 -28.38
CA LEU A 118 11.93 23.70 -27.69
C LEU A 118 11.49 22.78 -26.53
N MET A 119 11.44 21.47 -26.78
CA MET A 119 11.10 20.49 -25.75
C MET A 119 12.23 20.32 -24.73
N ASN A 120 13.49 20.39 -25.17
CA ASN A 120 14.64 20.45 -24.28
C ASN A 120 14.59 21.68 -23.37
N ASN A 121 14.21 22.85 -23.90
CA ASN A 121 14.05 24.08 -23.13
C ASN A 121 12.87 23.98 -22.15
N PHE A 122 11.78 23.32 -22.54
CA PHE A 122 10.64 23.06 -21.66
C PHE A 122 11.01 22.12 -20.51
N ALA A 123 11.58 20.95 -20.81
CA ALA A 123 12.08 20.02 -19.80
C ALA A 123 13.13 20.70 -18.90
N GLY A 124 14.03 21.49 -19.49
CA GLY A 124 15.04 22.29 -18.79
C GLY A 124 14.43 23.26 -17.78
N ALA A 125 13.33 23.94 -18.12
CA ALA A 125 12.65 24.85 -17.21
C ALA A 125 12.09 24.13 -15.96
N PHE A 126 11.51 22.94 -16.15
CA PHE A 126 11.02 22.12 -15.04
C PHE A 126 12.19 21.58 -14.18
N LEU A 127 13.28 21.13 -14.80
CA LEU A 127 14.48 20.70 -14.06
C LEU A 127 15.11 21.85 -13.26
N MET A 128 15.22 23.04 -13.85
CA MET A 128 15.69 24.25 -13.17
C MET A 128 14.78 24.70 -12.02
N SER A 129 13.52 24.23 -12.01
CA SER A 129 12.58 24.46 -10.92
C SER A 129 12.76 23.50 -9.72
N GLY A 130 13.66 22.51 -9.83
CA GLY A 130 13.97 21.56 -8.76
C GLY A 130 13.32 20.18 -8.91
N ILE A 131 12.65 19.92 -10.04
CA ILE A 131 12.15 18.58 -10.37
C ILE A 131 13.33 17.69 -10.73
N LYS A 132 13.37 16.46 -10.19
CA LYS A 132 14.51 15.54 -10.40
C LYS A 132 14.49 14.89 -11.79
N SER A 133 13.31 14.46 -12.23
CA SER A 133 13.11 13.79 -13.51
C SER A 133 11.85 14.29 -14.21
N PHE A 134 11.95 14.51 -15.51
CA PHE A 134 10.86 14.96 -16.38
C PHE A 134 10.76 14.01 -17.58
N ILE A 135 9.56 13.49 -17.84
CA ILE A 135 9.22 12.76 -19.05
C ILE A 135 8.23 13.62 -19.84
N GLY A 136 8.55 13.85 -21.11
CA GLY A 136 7.66 14.53 -22.04
C GLY A 136 7.80 13.94 -23.44
N THR A 137 7.01 14.49 -24.36
CA THR A 137 7.00 14.05 -25.75
C THR A 137 7.79 14.98 -26.65
N ASN A 138 8.46 14.38 -27.63
CA ASN A 138 9.32 15.07 -28.60
C ASN A 138 8.48 15.78 -29.67
N TRP A 139 7.28 15.28 -29.97
CA TRP A 139 6.32 15.85 -30.91
C TRP A 139 4.87 15.65 -30.44
N GLU A 140 3.93 16.23 -31.19
CA GLU A 140 2.50 16.15 -30.92
C GLU A 140 2.04 14.70 -30.81
N ILE A 141 1.34 14.40 -29.71
CA ILE A 141 0.85 13.06 -29.43
C ILE A 141 -0.44 12.84 -30.19
N ILE A 142 -0.63 11.64 -30.74
CA ILE A 142 -1.94 11.23 -31.23
C ILE A 142 -2.80 10.94 -30.00
N ASP A 143 -3.80 11.78 -29.79
CA ASP A 143 -4.68 11.72 -28.63
C ASP A 143 -5.68 10.55 -28.81
N ASN A 144 -5.27 9.36 -28.37
CA ASN A 144 -5.97 8.09 -28.62
C ASN A 144 -5.73 7.07 -27.48
N GLN A 145 -6.36 5.90 -27.59
CA GLN A 145 -6.25 4.83 -26.60
C GLN A 145 -4.82 4.29 -26.42
N ASN A 146 -4.00 4.27 -27.48
CA ASN A 146 -2.63 3.74 -27.40
C ASN A 146 -1.73 4.61 -26.51
N THR A 147 -1.93 5.93 -26.54
CA THR A 147 -1.27 6.88 -25.62
C THR A 147 -1.64 6.57 -24.16
N ILE A 148 -2.93 6.35 -23.88
CA ILE A 148 -3.41 6.00 -22.55
C ILE A 148 -2.81 4.68 -22.09
N ASP A 149 -2.84 3.65 -22.95
CA ASP A 149 -2.30 2.33 -22.65
C ASP A 149 -0.79 2.38 -22.39
N PHE A 150 -0.04 3.17 -23.16
CA PHE A 150 1.38 3.41 -22.92
C PHE A 150 1.63 4.02 -21.54
N THR A 151 0.90 5.09 -21.19
CA THR A 151 1.01 5.75 -19.88
C THR A 151 0.69 4.77 -18.74
N ILE A 152 -0.37 3.97 -18.88
CA ILE A 152 -0.76 2.94 -17.90
C ILE A 152 0.36 1.92 -17.71
N GLN A 153 1.00 1.44 -18.79
CA GLN A 153 2.10 0.49 -18.69
C GLN A 153 3.31 1.10 -18.01
N PHE A 154 3.67 2.34 -18.36
CA PHE A 154 4.75 3.07 -17.70
C PHE A 154 4.55 3.10 -16.18
N TYR A 155 3.38 3.54 -15.71
CA TYR A 155 3.10 3.59 -14.27
C TYR A 155 2.99 2.21 -13.63
N SER A 156 2.45 1.22 -14.34
CA SER A 156 2.39 -0.16 -13.86
C SER A 156 3.80 -0.71 -13.57
N TYR A 157 4.77 -0.46 -14.45
CA TYR A 157 6.17 -0.83 -14.21
C TYR A 157 6.80 0.02 -13.09
N LEU A 158 6.54 1.33 -13.08
CA LEU A 158 7.08 2.22 -12.05
C LEU A 158 6.67 1.80 -10.64
N PHE A 159 5.42 1.39 -10.45
CA PHE A 159 4.91 0.92 -9.15
C PHE A 159 5.16 -0.57 -8.89
N SER A 160 5.84 -1.26 -9.82
CA SER A 160 6.38 -2.62 -9.64
C SER A 160 7.87 -2.59 -9.28
N ASP A 161 8.30 -1.57 -8.54
CA ASP A 161 9.66 -1.38 -8.00
C ASP A 161 10.76 -1.25 -9.08
N LYS A 162 10.40 -0.83 -10.29
CA LYS A 162 11.34 -0.50 -11.37
C LYS A 162 11.81 0.95 -11.31
N SER A 163 13.01 1.23 -11.83
CA SER A 163 13.50 2.60 -11.97
C SER A 163 12.73 3.37 -13.06
N ILE A 164 12.73 4.71 -13.00
CA ILE A 164 12.05 5.55 -14.00
C ILE A 164 12.51 5.21 -15.43
N GLY A 165 13.81 5.06 -15.64
CA GLY A 165 14.39 4.71 -16.93
C GLY A 165 13.98 3.31 -17.40
N GLU A 166 13.99 2.32 -16.51
CA GLU A 166 13.58 0.95 -16.82
C GLU A 166 12.08 0.87 -17.14
N SER A 167 11.23 1.55 -16.37
CA SER A 167 9.78 1.63 -16.62
C SER A 167 9.47 2.26 -17.97
N LEU A 168 10.17 3.35 -18.33
CA LEU A 168 10.02 3.97 -19.64
C LEU A 168 10.47 3.04 -20.76
N PHE A 169 11.60 2.35 -20.60
CA PHE A 169 12.08 1.38 -21.56
C PHE A 169 11.07 0.24 -21.79
N LEU A 170 10.52 -0.32 -20.71
CA LEU A 170 9.54 -1.41 -20.80
C LEU A 170 8.21 -0.96 -21.43
N ALA A 171 7.74 0.26 -21.12
CA ALA A 171 6.56 0.82 -21.77
C ALA A 171 6.77 1.04 -23.28
N LYS A 172 7.98 1.47 -23.68
CA LYS A 172 8.36 1.58 -25.10
C LYS A 172 8.40 0.23 -25.79
N GLU A 173 8.98 -0.80 -25.15
CA GLU A 173 8.97 -2.16 -25.67
C GLU A 173 7.55 -2.72 -25.81
N TYR A 174 6.67 -2.45 -24.85
CA TYR A 174 5.25 -2.82 -24.92
C TYR A 174 4.57 -2.19 -26.14
N ALA A 175 4.71 -0.87 -26.31
CA ALA A 175 4.11 -0.16 -27.44
C ALA A 175 4.65 -0.67 -28.78
N ARG A 176 5.97 -0.86 -28.90
CA ARG A 176 6.61 -1.36 -30.12
C ARG A 176 6.13 -2.76 -30.53
N ARG A 177 5.71 -3.59 -29.57
CA ARG A 177 5.26 -4.98 -29.81
C ARG A 177 3.76 -5.11 -30.01
N THR A 178 2.98 -4.22 -29.41
CA THR A 178 1.52 -4.36 -29.31
C THR A 178 0.77 -3.44 -30.27
N PHE A 179 1.30 -2.24 -30.54
CA PHE A 179 0.64 -1.26 -31.38
C PHE A 179 0.92 -1.51 -32.87
N ASP A 180 0.14 -0.86 -33.73
CA ASP A 180 0.33 -0.93 -35.18
C ASP A 180 1.73 -0.45 -35.57
N THR A 181 2.29 -1.00 -36.65
CA THR A 181 3.62 -0.63 -37.15
C THR A 181 3.77 0.86 -37.49
N ASN A 182 2.67 1.57 -37.77
CA ASN A 182 2.68 3.01 -38.04
C ASN A 182 2.52 3.85 -36.76
N ASP A 183 2.29 3.23 -35.60
CA ASP A 183 2.19 3.93 -34.33
C ASP A 183 3.58 4.20 -33.75
N LEU A 184 3.93 5.49 -33.70
CA LEU A 184 5.24 5.96 -33.25
C LEU A 184 5.27 6.38 -31.77
N THR A 185 4.27 6.00 -30.98
CA THR A 185 4.18 6.32 -29.54
C THR A 185 5.46 5.93 -28.80
N TRP A 186 6.02 4.76 -29.08
CA TRP A 186 7.23 4.25 -28.41
C TRP A 186 8.46 5.15 -28.58
N THR A 187 8.58 5.89 -29.68
CA THR A 187 9.75 6.77 -29.93
C THR A 187 9.49 8.22 -29.53
N ASN A 188 8.26 8.59 -29.16
CA ASN A 188 7.91 9.98 -28.87
C ASN A 188 8.40 10.44 -27.49
N TYR A 189 8.53 9.55 -26.51
CA TYR A 189 8.84 9.93 -25.13
C TYR A 189 10.34 10.06 -24.86
N SER A 190 10.73 11.14 -24.17
CA SER A 190 12.10 11.36 -23.70
C SER A 190 12.13 11.57 -22.19
N LEU A 191 13.15 11.00 -21.55
CA LEU A 191 13.43 11.18 -20.13
C LEU A 191 14.60 12.17 -19.97
N HIS A 192 14.37 13.23 -19.21
CA HIS A 192 15.38 14.16 -18.75
C HIS A 192 15.51 14.06 -17.23
N GLY A 193 16.69 13.75 -16.70
CA GLY A 193 16.90 13.58 -15.25
C GLY A 193 17.66 12.31 -14.90
N ILE A 194 17.23 11.63 -13.85
CA ILE A 194 17.96 10.50 -13.24
C ILE A 194 17.31 9.17 -13.65
N PRO A 195 17.86 8.41 -14.61
CA PRO A 195 17.22 7.19 -15.11
C PRO A 195 17.14 6.06 -14.08
N ASN A 196 18.15 5.95 -13.21
CA ASN A 196 18.23 4.90 -12.19
C ASN A 196 17.45 5.23 -10.91
N GLN A 197 16.76 6.38 -10.88
CA GLN A 197 15.94 6.75 -9.72
C GLN A 197 14.74 5.82 -9.65
N GLN A 198 14.60 5.13 -8.52
CA GLN A 198 13.32 4.56 -8.12
C GLN A 198 12.54 5.65 -7.39
N VAL A 199 11.23 5.76 -7.66
CA VAL A 199 10.37 6.68 -6.92
C VAL A 199 10.01 6.00 -5.60
N ILE A 200 10.97 5.99 -4.67
CA ILE A 200 10.78 5.47 -3.32
C ILE A 200 10.02 6.53 -2.54
N LEU A 201 8.81 6.18 -2.06
CA LEU A 201 8.16 6.92 -1.00
C LEU A 201 9.11 6.92 0.19
N ASP A 202 9.56 8.09 0.63
CA ASP A 202 10.18 8.21 1.94
C ASP A 202 9.06 8.04 2.98
N PRO A 203 8.93 6.88 3.67
CA PRO A 203 7.88 6.69 4.67
C PRO A 203 8.01 7.70 5.81
N THR A 204 9.16 8.39 5.93
CA THR A 204 9.41 9.39 6.97
C THR A 204 9.00 10.82 6.58
N LYS A 205 8.59 11.08 5.31
CA LYS A 205 8.24 12.44 4.84
C LYS A 205 6.79 12.66 4.45
N GLY A 206 5.95 11.62 4.45
CA GLY A 206 4.51 11.81 4.42
C GLY A 206 4.03 12.20 5.81
N LYS A 207 3.58 13.45 6.00
CA LYS A 207 2.69 13.75 7.12
C LYS A 207 1.58 12.70 7.10
N THR A 208 1.28 12.11 8.26
CA THR A 208 0.18 11.16 8.47
C THR A 208 -1.14 11.86 8.15
N ILE A 209 -1.48 11.96 6.87
CA ILE A 209 -2.82 12.31 6.42
C ILE A 209 -3.67 11.09 6.76
N GLN A 210 -4.76 11.32 7.48
CA GLN A 210 -5.66 10.31 8.02
C GLN A 210 -6.02 9.29 6.93
N LYS A 211 -5.41 8.11 6.98
CA LYS A 211 -5.83 6.95 6.19
C LYS A 211 -7.07 6.41 6.88
N ILE A 212 -8.20 6.39 6.19
CA ILE A 212 -9.42 5.79 6.72
C ILE A 212 -9.33 4.31 6.40
N ILE A 213 -9.26 3.47 7.43
CA ILE A 213 -9.29 2.03 7.28
C ILE A 213 -10.62 1.62 6.64
N ASN A 214 -10.60 0.68 5.69
CA ASN A 214 -11.83 0.10 5.14
C ASN A 214 -12.14 -1.20 5.89
N PRO A 215 -13.12 -1.23 6.81
CA PRO A 215 -13.40 -2.43 7.61
C PRO A 215 -13.79 -3.64 6.76
N THR A 216 -14.35 -3.40 5.57
CA THR A 216 -14.75 -4.47 4.62
C THR A 216 -13.54 -5.26 4.12
N LEU A 217 -12.40 -4.61 3.91
CA LEU A 217 -11.18 -5.29 3.45
C LEU A 217 -10.66 -6.23 4.54
N ILE A 218 -10.65 -5.77 5.80
CA ILE A 218 -10.25 -6.60 6.94
C ILE A 218 -11.17 -7.82 7.06
N SER A 219 -12.49 -7.58 7.06
CA SER A 219 -13.47 -8.66 7.19
C SER A 219 -13.44 -9.68 6.05
N LYS A 220 -12.91 -9.31 4.87
CA LYS A 220 -12.87 -10.19 3.71
C LYS A 220 -11.52 -10.89 3.51
N PHE A 221 -10.42 -10.19 3.79
CA PHE A 221 -9.10 -10.61 3.30
C PHE A 221 -8.06 -10.88 4.38
N TYR A 222 -8.23 -10.40 5.61
CA TYR A 222 -7.27 -10.64 6.69
C TYR A 222 -7.44 -12.05 7.27
N PRO A 223 -6.42 -12.58 7.98
CA PRO A 223 -6.54 -13.81 8.76
C PRO A 223 -7.77 -13.79 9.68
N SER A 224 -8.49 -14.91 9.76
CA SER A 224 -9.82 -14.96 10.39
C SER A 224 -9.86 -14.44 11.82
N ASN A 225 -8.87 -14.75 12.65
CA ASN A 225 -8.77 -14.24 14.02
C ASN A 225 -8.82 -12.70 14.08
N ILE A 226 -8.09 -12.02 13.19
CA ILE A 226 -8.08 -10.55 13.09
C ILE A 226 -9.43 -10.07 12.55
N ALA A 227 -9.89 -10.68 11.45
CA ALA A 227 -11.12 -10.28 10.78
C ALA A 227 -12.35 -10.35 11.70
N VAL A 228 -12.51 -11.46 12.43
CA VAL A 228 -13.64 -11.72 13.33
C VAL A 228 -13.60 -10.79 14.54
N SER A 229 -12.45 -10.68 15.21
CA SER A 229 -12.32 -9.85 16.42
C SER A 229 -12.51 -8.36 16.12
N TYR A 230 -11.93 -7.87 15.02
CA TYR A 230 -12.08 -6.49 14.59
C TYR A 230 -13.52 -6.19 14.14
N TYR A 231 -14.15 -7.10 13.40
CA TYR A 231 -15.55 -6.97 13.03
C TYR A 231 -16.46 -6.91 14.25
N SER A 232 -16.23 -7.74 15.26
CA SER A 232 -16.98 -7.71 16.52
C SER A 232 -16.88 -6.36 17.21
N PHE A 233 -15.69 -5.77 17.27
CA PHE A 233 -15.49 -4.41 17.80
C PHE A 233 -16.30 -3.36 17.02
N ILE A 234 -16.22 -3.38 15.68
CA ILE A 234 -16.94 -2.43 14.83
C ILE A 234 -18.46 -2.57 14.97
N GLN A 235 -19.00 -3.79 15.12
CA GLN A 235 -20.43 -3.98 15.34
C GLN A 235 -20.86 -3.39 16.68
N LYS A 236 -20.14 -3.67 17.77
CA LYS A 236 -20.41 -3.08 19.08
C LYS A 236 -20.36 -1.55 19.06
N GLN A 237 -19.40 -0.98 18.33
CA GLN A 237 -19.28 0.47 18.17
C GLN A 237 -20.48 1.07 17.43
N LYS A 238 -20.98 0.38 16.39
CA LYS A 238 -22.16 0.82 15.60
C LYS A 238 -23.47 0.71 16.34
N GLU A 239 -23.60 -0.25 17.26
CA GLU A 239 -24.82 -0.43 18.04
C GLU A 239 -25.05 0.73 19.04
N GLU A 240 -24.00 1.50 19.37
CA GLU A 240 -24.04 2.66 20.31
C GLU A 240 -24.63 2.34 21.70
N THR A 241 -24.82 1.06 22.02
CA THR A 241 -25.37 0.57 23.29
C THR A 241 -24.30 0.24 24.33
N GLU A 242 -23.06 -0.01 23.87
CA GLU A 242 -21.96 -0.47 24.71
C GLU A 242 -21.22 0.70 25.37
N SER A 243 -20.78 0.48 26.62
CA SER A 243 -19.97 1.49 27.32
C SER A 243 -18.57 1.60 26.70
N PRO A 244 -17.88 2.75 26.82
CA PRO A 244 -16.50 2.90 26.36
C PRO A 244 -15.54 1.85 26.93
N PHE A 245 -15.79 1.33 28.13
CA PHE A 245 -14.98 0.24 28.71
C PHE A 245 -15.16 -1.10 28.00
N GLU A 246 -16.39 -1.43 27.59
CA GLU A 246 -16.65 -2.67 26.85
C GLU A 246 -16.14 -2.56 25.41
N LEU A 247 -16.16 -1.35 24.83
CA LEU A 247 -15.51 -1.09 23.54
C LEU A 247 -13.99 -1.20 23.63
N ILE A 248 -13.34 -0.63 24.67
CA ILE A 248 -11.90 -0.81 24.92
C ILE A 248 -11.59 -2.29 25.06
N ARG A 249 -12.39 -3.04 25.81
CA ARG A 249 -12.19 -4.50 25.96
C ARG A 249 -12.19 -5.22 24.62
N SER A 250 -13.22 -4.96 23.81
CA SER A 250 -13.36 -5.59 22.49
C SER A 250 -12.21 -5.20 21.55
N LEU A 251 -11.70 -3.98 21.68
CA LEU A 251 -10.55 -3.50 20.93
C LEU A 251 -9.24 -4.15 21.38
N ILE A 252 -9.05 -4.33 22.70
CA ILE A 252 -7.94 -5.08 23.26
C ILE A 252 -7.96 -6.52 22.74
N ASP A 253 -9.12 -7.19 22.79
CA ASP A 253 -9.28 -8.55 22.26
C ASP A 253 -8.87 -8.61 20.79
N SER A 254 -9.25 -7.63 19.97
CA SER A 254 -8.83 -7.56 18.57
C SER A 254 -7.32 -7.38 18.40
N PHE A 255 -6.71 -6.49 19.19
CA PHE A 255 -5.25 -6.30 19.17
C PHE A 255 -4.49 -7.55 19.65
N GLU A 256 -5.04 -8.32 20.59
CA GLU A 256 -4.46 -9.61 21.01
C GLU A 256 -4.52 -10.65 19.89
N GLU A 257 -5.65 -10.78 19.19
CA GLU A 257 -5.77 -11.68 18.03
C GLU A 257 -4.80 -11.28 16.91
N PHE A 258 -4.64 -9.99 16.65
CA PHE A 258 -3.59 -9.49 15.76
C PHE A 258 -2.19 -9.86 16.24
N SER A 259 -1.89 -9.68 17.54
CA SER A 259 -0.60 -10.02 18.13
C SER A 259 -0.29 -11.52 18.00
N LYS A 260 -1.28 -12.38 18.20
CA LYS A 260 -1.19 -13.84 18.04
C LYS A 260 -0.83 -14.23 16.60
N ILE A 261 -1.52 -13.67 15.61
CA ILE A 261 -1.25 -13.95 14.19
C ILE A 261 0.14 -13.46 13.79
N VAL A 262 0.48 -12.21 14.10
CA VAL A 262 1.81 -11.64 13.78
C VAL A 262 2.94 -12.43 14.44
N GLY A 263 2.78 -12.74 15.73
CA GLY A 263 3.73 -13.59 16.45
C GLY A 263 3.82 -14.99 15.84
N GLY A 264 2.68 -15.62 15.57
CA GLY A 264 2.60 -16.92 14.92
C GLY A 264 3.38 -16.98 13.62
N ILE A 265 3.21 -15.98 12.73
CA ILE A 265 3.95 -15.90 11.47
C ILE A 265 5.46 -15.75 11.72
N ILE A 266 5.86 -14.77 12.53
CA ILE A 266 7.29 -14.45 12.78
C ILE A 266 8.00 -15.61 13.49
N PHE A 267 7.36 -16.24 14.46
CA PHE A 267 7.90 -17.36 15.21
C PHE A 267 8.07 -18.60 14.33
N SER A 268 7.09 -18.86 13.47
CA SER A 268 7.15 -19.97 12.51
C SER A 268 8.29 -19.77 11.52
N ASP A 269 8.45 -18.54 11.02
CA ASP A 269 9.53 -18.16 10.11
C ASP A 269 10.91 -18.28 10.79
N HIS A 270 11.01 -17.85 12.05
CA HIS A 270 12.23 -17.96 12.86
C HIS A 270 12.64 -19.43 13.07
N GLN A 271 11.67 -20.30 13.38
CA GLN A 271 11.91 -21.75 13.47
C GLN A 271 12.23 -22.37 12.11
N HIS A 272 11.62 -21.91 11.02
CA HIS A 272 11.94 -22.37 9.67
C HIS A 272 13.41 -22.09 9.31
N HIS A 273 13.92 -20.93 9.74
CA HIS A 273 15.34 -20.59 9.64
C HIS A 273 16.24 -21.27 10.70
N SER A 274 15.70 -22.20 11.51
CA SER A 274 16.44 -22.98 12.51
C SER A 274 17.19 -22.14 13.55
N LEU A 275 16.66 -20.97 13.90
CA LEU A 275 17.35 -19.98 14.74
C LEU A 275 17.25 -20.25 16.26
N GLY A 276 16.77 -21.43 16.66
CA GLY A 276 16.94 -21.99 18.01
C GLY A 276 16.35 -21.20 19.19
N LYS A 277 15.52 -20.18 18.94
CA LYS A 277 14.91 -19.37 20.01
C LYS A 277 13.72 -20.11 20.59
N TYR A 278 13.64 -20.09 21.91
CA TYR A 278 12.49 -20.65 22.61
C TYR A 278 11.26 -19.81 22.34
N ILE A 279 10.22 -20.46 21.81
CA ILE A 279 8.91 -19.87 21.51
C ILE A 279 7.87 -20.66 22.33
N PRO A 280 7.12 -19.99 23.22
CA PRO A 280 6.03 -20.62 23.96
C PRO A 280 5.03 -21.30 23.03
N ASN A 281 4.67 -22.55 23.32
CA ASN A 281 3.81 -23.36 22.47
C ASN A 281 2.83 -24.25 23.24
N ASN A 282 2.70 -24.06 24.55
CA ASN A 282 1.78 -24.81 25.39
C ASN A 282 1.17 -23.90 26.48
N PRO A 283 0.07 -24.30 27.13
CA PRO A 283 -0.56 -23.47 28.15
C PRO A 283 0.31 -23.22 29.39
N ASP A 284 1.24 -24.13 29.71
CA ASP A 284 2.06 -24.05 30.91
C ASP A 284 3.19 -23.02 30.79
N ASP A 285 3.66 -22.75 29.56
CA ASP A 285 4.65 -21.72 29.25
C ASP A 285 4.06 -20.45 28.64
N ALA A 286 2.72 -20.34 28.63
CA ALA A 286 2.01 -19.25 27.98
C ALA A 286 2.37 -17.88 28.56
N VAL A 287 2.60 -16.92 27.68
CA VAL A 287 3.03 -15.56 28.05
C VAL A 287 1.98 -14.51 27.69
N GLU A 288 1.98 -13.42 28.45
CA GLU A 288 1.10 -12.27 28.21
C GLU A 288 1.56 -11.43 27.01
N VAL A 289 0.66 -10.58 26.49
CA VAL A 289 0.87 -9.74 25.29
C VAL A 289 2.20 -8.99 25.30
N LYS A 290 2.63 -8.44 26.45
CA LYS A 290 3.91 -7.74 26.57
C LYS A 290 5.10 -8.64 26.26
N LYS A 291 5.15 -9.80 26.91
CA LYS A 291 6.25 -10.74 26.73
C LYS A 291 6.21 -11.39 25.34
N TRP A 292 5.02 -11.59 24.79
CA TRP A 292 4.83 -12.02 23.41
C TRP A 292 5.47 -11.03 22.41
N TRP A 293 5.20 -9.73 22.55
CA TRP A 293 5.82 -8.70 21.72
C TRP A 293 7.33 -8.55 21.93
N GLU A 294 7.83 -8.72 23.16
CA GLU A 294 9.27 -8.81 23.40
C GLU A 294 9.91 -9.93 22.56
N LEU A 295 9.30 -11.12 22.53
CA LEU A 295 9.77 -12.24 21.72
C LEU A 295 9.71 -11.93 20.21
N ILE A 296 8.65 -11.27 19.74
CA ILE A 296 8.54 -10.81 18.34
C ILE A 296 9.75 -9.94 17.98
N TYR A 297 10.02 -8.89 18.76
CA TYR A 297 11.16 -8.00 18.49
C TYR A 297 12.50 -8.74 18.59
N GLN A 298 12.65 -9.70 19.50
CA GLN A 298 13.85 -10.52 19.60
C GLN A 298 14.05 -11.39 18.35
N CYS A 299 12.99 -11.93 17.74
CA CYS A 299 13.09 -12.68 16.49
C CYS A 299 13.48 -11.76 15.32
N LEU A 300 12.85 -10.59 15.21
CA LEU A 300 13.18 -9.59 14.19
C LEU A 300 14.62 -9.05 14.31
N LEU A 301 15.14 -8.97 15.53
CA LEU A 301 16.54 -8.60 15.77
C LEU A 301 17.51 -9.69 15.27
N ASP A 302 17.17 -10.97 15.42
CA ASP A 302 17.98 -12.06 14.88
C ASP A 302 17.99 -12.01 13.35
N PHE A 303 16.81 -11.81 12.72
CA PHE A 303 16.71 -11.64 11.27
C PHE A 303 17.59 -10.49 10.77
N ARG A 304 17.58 -9.35 11.47
CA ARG A 304 18.46 -8.21 11.16
C ARG A 304 19.94 -8.58 11.23
N LYS A 305 20.36 -9.21 12.33
CA LYS A 305 21.77 -9.52 12.60
C LYS A 305 22.34 -10.53 11.60
N LEU A 306 21.48 -11.41 11.08
CA LEU A 306 21.86 -12.47 10.16
C LEU A 306 21.48 -12.15 8.70
N GLU A 307 21.00 -10.94 8.43
CA GLU A 307 20.56 -10.48 7.10
C GLU A 307 19.51 -11.41 6.46
N ILE A 308 18.65 -12.01 7.28
CA ILE A 308 17.56 -12.88 6.83
C ILE A 308 16.37 -12.02 6.41
N SER A 309 15.85 -12.27 5.20
CA SER A 309 14.62 -11.63 4.72
C SER A 309 13.40 -12.34 5.31
N PRO A 310 12.58 -11.69 6.16
CA PRO A 310 11.41 -12.32 6.78
C PRO A 310 10.34 -12.72 5.75
N LEU A 311 9.47 -13.68 6.07
CA LEU A 311 8.41 -14.17 5.18
C LEU A 311 7.53 -13.05 4.62
N ILE A 312 7.16 -12.07 5.46
CA ILE A 312 6.45 -10.84 5.08
C ILE A 312 7.50 -9.74 4.89
N SER A 313 7.57 -9.15 3.70
CA SER A 313 8.73 -8.35 3.28
C SER A 313 8.92 -7.07 4.08
N ASN A 314 7.83 -6.37 4.40
CA ASN A 314 7.87 -5.07 5.09
C ASN A 314 7.67 -5.18 6.62
N ILE A 315 7.42 -6.38 7.16
CA ILE A 315 7.00 -6.55 8.56
C ILE A 315 8.02 -5.98 9.55
N GLN A 316 9.30 -6.14 9.26
CA GLN A 316 10.35 -5.67 10.14
C GLN A 316 10.41 -4.14 10.21
N GLU A 317 10.26 -3.45 9.07
CA GLU A 317 10.31 -1.99 9.01
C GLU A 317 9.09 -1.39 9.70
N VAL A 318 7.90 -1.90 9.35
CA VAL A 318 6.62 -1.44 9.93
C VAL A 318 6.59 -1.60 11.44
N LEU A 319 6.96 -2.78 11.96
CA LEU A 319 6.95 -3.02 13.41
C LEU A 319 8.02 -2.20 14.15
N GLN A 320 9.13 -1.84 13.50
CA GLN A 320 10.15 -1.01 14.12
C GLN A 320 9.76 0.46 14.16
N VAL A 321 9.15 0.98 13.10
CA VAL A 321 8.58 2.33 13.07
C VAL A 321 7.47 2.48 14.12
N ASN A 322 6.63 1.47 14.28
CA ASN A 322 5.51 1.48 15.23
C ASN A 322 5.86 0.96 16.63
N LYS A 323 7.15 0.74 16.94
CA LYS A 323 7.55 0.09 18.19
C LYS A 323 7.03 0.81 19.44
N ASP A 324 7.20 2.13 19.48
CA ASP A 324 6.77 2.96 20.62
C ASP A 324 5.24 2.99 20.73
N THR A 325 4.54 3.05 19.58
CA THR A 325 3.08 2.97 19.50
C THR A 325 2.55 1.65 20.04
N ILE A 326 3.15 0.53 19.63
CA ILE A 326 2.82 -0.82 20.12
C ILE A 326 3.06 -0.92 21.64
N GLN A 327 4.19 -0.43 22.13
CA GLN A 327 4.49 -0.39 23.56
C GLN A 327 3.46 0.43 24.35
N LYS A 328 3.02 1.57 23.79
CA LYS A 328 1.99 2.42 24.37
C LYS A 328 0.63 1.72 24.45
N MET A 329 0.21 1.02 23.39
CA MET A 329 -1.00 0.19 23.41
C MET A 329 -0.90 -0.92 24.46
N ILE A 330 0.24 -1.61 24.57
CA ILE A 330 0.48 -2.64 25.60
C ILE A 330 0.38 -2.05 27.01
N GLN A 331 0.95 -0.87 27.25
CA GLN A 331 0.81 -0.18 28.54
C GLN A 331 -0.66 0.14 28.86
N TRP A 332 -1.44 0.56 27.87
CA TRP A 332 -2.88 0.79 28.05
C TRP A 332 -3.65 -0.50 28.35
N ILE A 333 -3.27 -1.62 27.75
CA ILE A 333 -3.81 -2.94 28.11
C ILE A 333 -3.54 -3.25 29.59
N GLU A 334 -2.31 -3.03 30.06
CA GLU A 334 -1.95 -3.24 31.47
C GLU A 334 -2.75 -2.32 32.41
N LEU A 335 -2.92 -1.04 32.05
CA LEU A 335 -3.74 -0.08 32.82
C LEU A 335 -5.21 -0.52 32.88
N TYR A 336 -5.77 -0.92 31.73
CA TYR A 336 -7.15 -1.41 31.65
C TYR A 336 -7.36 -2.61 32.57
N ARG A 337 -6.46 -3.61 32.50
CA ARG A 337 -6.53 -4.84 33.31
C ARG A 337 -6.39 -4.60 34.80
N ARG A 338 -5.62 -3.58 35.20
CA ARG A 338 -5.46 -3.18 36.60
C ARG A 338 -6.60 -2.30 37.11
N GLY A 339 -7.60 -2.00 36.28
CA GLY A 339 -8.69 -1.08 36.64
C GLY A 339 -8.23 0.36 36.84
N GLN A 340 -7.12 0.76 36.21
CA GLN A 340 -6.50 2.08 36.40
C GLN A 340 -6.96 3.12 35.37
N ILE A 341 -7.81 2.73 34.41
CA ILE A 341 -8.45 3.66 33.47
C ILE A 341 -9.70 4.24 34.16
N LEU A 342 -9.70 5.54 34.39
CA LEU A 342 -10.85 6.26 34.95
C LEU A 342 -11.97 6.39 33.92
N ARG A 343 -13.23 6.33 34.37
CA ARG A 343 -14.38 6.33 33.46
C ARG A 343 -14.45 7.58 32.57
N ASP A 344 -14.18 8.73 33.14
CA ASP A 344 -14.22 10.02 32.44
C ASP A 344 -13.10 10.16 31.39
N SER A 345 -12.09 9.29 31.43
CA SER A 345 -10.97 9.28 30.47
C SER A 345 -11.07 8.17 29.42
N ALA A 346 -12.02 7.24 29.57
CA ALA A 346 -12.12 6.04 28.75
C ALA A 346 -12.26 6.34 27.25
N ASP A 347 -13.03 7.37 26.88
CA ASP A 347 -13.20 7.77 25.48
C ASP A 347 -11.87 8.20 24.82
N GLY A 348 -11.02 8.92 25.55
CA GLY A 348 -9.71 9.33 25.06
C GLY A 348 -8.78 8.14 24.80
N TYR A 349 -8.79 7.15 25.69
CA TYR A 349 -8.06 5.89 25.50
C TYR A 349 -8.62 5.10 24.32
N LEU A 350 -9.94 4.97 24.22
CA LEU A 350 -10.62 4.25 23.14
C LEU A 350 -10.25 4.83 21.77
N ILE A 351 -10.44 6.13 21.58
CA ILE A 351 -10.15 6.82 20.31
C ILE A 351 -8.68 6.66 19.93
N SER A 352 -7.77 6.87 20.88
CA SER A 352 -6.33 6.82 20.61
C SER A 352 -5.85 5.39 20.35
N PHE A 353 -6.36 4.40 21.08
CA PHE A 353 -6.05 2.99 20.86
C PHE A 353 -6.55 2.57 19.48
N GLN A 354 -7.82 2.86 19.17
CA GLN A 354 -8.42 2.50 17.88
C GLN A 354 -7.59 3.07 16.74
N TYR A 355 -7.26 4.36 16.82
CA TYR A 355 -6.42 5.03 15.82
C TYR A 355 -5.06 4.33 15.63
N TYR A 356 -4.34 4.04 16.71
CA TYR A 356 -3.03 3.39 16.61
C TYR A 356 -3.11 1.97 16.07
N TYR A 357 -4.12 1.22 16.48
CA TYR A 357 -4.31 -0.14 16.02
C TYR A 357 -4.74 -0.20 14.55
N GLU A 358 -5.67 0.65 14.13
CA GLU A 358 -6.11 0.74 12.73
C GLU A 358 -4.96 1.16 11.81
N ASN A 359 -4.11 2.10 12.22
CA ASN A 359 -2.89 2.43 11.48
C ASN A 359 -1.95 1.25 11.33
N LEU A 360 -1.78 0.45 12.40
CA LEU A 360 -0.94 -0.73 12.35
C LEU A 360 -1.48 -1.81 11.40
N LEU A 361 -2.81 -2.01 11.38
CA LEU A 361 -3.46 -2.89 10.41
C LEU A 361 -3.21 -2.39 8.99
N MET A 362 -3.42 -1.10 8.72
CA MET A 362 -3.20 -0.51 7.38
C MET A 362 -1.75 -0.61 6.91
N GLU A 363 -0.77 -0.42 7.80
CA GLU A 363 0.65 -0.53 7.43
C GLU A 363 1.09 -1.99 7.20
N LEU A 364 0.35 -2.97 7.72
CA LEU A 364 0.56 -4.41 7.52
C LEU A 364 -0.43 -5.02 6.52
N GLU A 365 -0.80 -4.30 5.47
CA GLU A 365 -1.68 -4.79 4.40
C GLU A 365 -1.18 -6.05 3.69
N GLU A 366 0.11 -6.41 3.79
CA GLU A 366 0.63 -7.66 3.24
C GLU A 366 -0.03 -8.89 3.90
N LEU A 367 -0.66 -8.72 5.07
CA LEU A 367 -1.54 -9.73 5.68
C LEU A 367 -2.75 -10.08 4.79
N GLU A 368 -3.21 -9.18 3.91
CA GLU A 368 -4.28 -9.46 2.94
C GLU A 368 -3.86 -10.51 1.90
N LYS A 369 -2.55 -10.59 1.61
CA LYS A 369 -1.93 -11.49 0.62
C LYS A 369 -1.21 -12.67 1.27
N THR A 370 -1.30 -12.77 2.60
CA THR A 370 -0.73 -13.87 3.37
C THR A 370 -1.81 -14.90 3.61
N SER A 371 -1.72 -16.03 2.91
CA SER A 371 -2.70 -17.11 3.00
C SER A 371 -2.32 -18.06 4.13
N ILE A 372 -3.19 -18.20 5.13
CA ILE A 372 -3.03 -19.18 6.22
C ILE A 372 -4.07 -20.28 6.03
N PHE A 373 -3.65 -21.53 5.93
CA PHE A 373 -4.58 -22.64 5.70
C PHE A 373 -4.08 -23.98 6.24
N LEU A 374 -5.04 -24.85 6.59
CA LEU A 374 -4.80 -26.25 6.93
C LEU A 374 -4.76 -27.08 5.65
N VAL A 375 -3.64 -27.78 5.44
CA VAL A 375 -3.45 -28.65 4.27
C VAL A 375 -4.26 -29.93 4.44
N SER A 376 -5.13 -30.20 3.48
CA SER A 376 -5.99 -31.39 3.46
C SER A 376 -5.17 -32.69 3.45
N THR A 377 -5.55 -33.69 4.25
CA THR A 377 -4.87 -34.98 4.29
C THR A 377 -5.12 -35.85 3.06
N ASN A 378 -6.20 -35.58 2.31
CA ASN A 378 -6.72 -36.46 1.27
C ASN A 378 -6.63 -35.85 -0.15
N SER A 379 -5.80 -34.81 -0.35
CA SER A 379 -5.66 -34.07 -1.64
C SER A 379 -6.96 -33.37 -2.11
N ASN A 380 -7.85 -33.05 -1.16
CA ASN A 380 -9.05 -32.24 -1.38
C ASN A 380 -8.77 -30.75 -1.10
N ASN A 381 -9.79 -29.90 -1.27
CA ASN A 381 -9.77 -28.49 -0.89
C ASN A 381 -9.14 -28.29 0.50
N HIS A 382 -8.23 -27.32 0.59
CA HIS A 382 -7.62 -26.89 1.85
C HIS A 382 -8.56 -25.95 2.59
N LEU A 383 -8.40 -25.86 3.91
CA LEU A 383 -9.22 -24.98 4.75
C LEU A 383 -8.45 -23.69 5.05
N PHE A 384 -8.87 -22.60 4.43
CA PHE A 384 -8.27 -21.26 4.57
C PHE A 384 -8.88 -20.50 5.74
N PHE A 385 -8.03 -19.91 6.58
CA PHE A 385 -8.42 -19.04 7.68
C PHE A 385 -8.34 -17.58 7.24
N ARG A 386 -9.28 -17.16 6.39
CA ARG A 386 -9.36 -15.81 5.82
C ARG A 386 -10.75 -15.23 5.97
N GLY A 387 -10.85 -13.95 6.30
CA GLY A 387 -12.12 -13.25 6.47
C GLY A 387 -12.94 -13.75 7.67
N LEU A 388 -14.22 -13.41 7.72
CA LEU A 388 -15.09 -13.68 8.88
C LEU A 388 -15.33 -15.17 9.16
N LYS A 389 -15.09 -16.06 8.19
CA LYS A 389 -15.26 -17.51 8.35
C LYS A 389 -14.20 -18.25 7.55
N PRO A 390 -13.69 -19.38 8.05
CA PRO A 390 -12.82 -20.23 7.24
C PRO A 390 -13.53 -20.73 5.98
N GLU A 391 -12.79 -20.78 4.87
CA GLU A 391 -13.32 -21.21 3.56
C GLU A 391 -12.56 -22.43 3.04
N THR A 392 -13.27 -23.34 2.36
CA THR A 392 -12.62 -24.48 1.70
C THR A 392 -12.40 -24.16 0.24
N SER A 393 -11.15 -24.20 -0.21
CA SER A 393 -10.78 -23.88 -1.60
C SER A 393 -9.54 -24.65 -2.06
N LEU A 394 -9.29 -24.63 -3.37
CA LEU A 394 -7.99 -25.00 -3.94
C LEU A 394 -7.06 -23.79 -3.90
N VAL A 395 -5.75 -24.02 -3.77
CA VAL A 395 -4.77 -22.94 -3.92
C VAL A 395 -4.68 -22.57 -5.40
N VAL A 396 -5.24 -21.42 -5.77
CA VAL A 396 -5.15 -20.88 -7.14
C VAL A 396 -3.89 -20.03 -7.25
N ALA A 397 -2.73 -20.65 -7.48
CA ALA A 397 -1.48 -19.92 -7.72
C ALA A 397 -1.49 -19.34 -9.17
N PRO A 398 -1.32 -18.02 -9.40
CA PRO A 398 -1.57 -17.47 -10.73
C PRO A 398 -0.44 -17.60 -11.78
N VAL A 399 0.81 -17.97 -11.45
CA VAL A 399 1.94 -17.75 -12.41
C VAL A 399 3.06 -18.82 -12.44
N VAL A 400 2.96 -19.96 -11.76
CA VAL A 400 3.96 -21.04 -11.87
C VAL A 400 3.23 -22.37 -12.00
N LYS A 401 3.73 -23.30 -12.84
CA LYS A 401 3.16 -24.65 -13.03
C LYS A 401 2.56 -25.15 -11.70
N GLN A 402 1.23 -25.27 -11.66
CA GLN A 402 0.46 -25.66 -10.47
C GLN A 402 1.05 -26.89 -9.77
N ASP A 403 1.72 -27.75 -10.55
CA ASP A 403 2.38 -28.97 -10.11
C ASP A 403 3.49 -28.75 -9.06
N TYR A 404 4.40 -27.77 -9.21
CA TYR A 404 5.56 -27.66 -8.29
C TYR A 404 5.17 -27.16 -6.90
N ILE A 405 4.33 -26.12 -6.84
CA ILE A 405 3.88 -25.54 -5.56
C ILE A 405 2.88 -26.46 -4.89
N GLY A 406 1.99 -27.09 -5.67
CA GLY A 406 1.12 -28.16 -5.17
C GLY A 406 1.93 -29.26 -4.50
N GLU A 407 2.97 -29.79 -5.15
CA GLU A 407 3.86 -30.79 -4.55
C GLU A 407 4.54 -30.33 -3.25
N GLN A 408 4.94 -29.04 -3.13
CA GLN A 408 5.50 -28.53 -1.88
C GLN A 408 4.46 -28.44 -0.76
N ILE A 409 3.24 -27.99 -1.08
CA ILE A 409 2.14 -27.89 -0.12
C ILE A 409 1.76 -29.27 0.42
N GLU A 410 1.71 -30.27 -0.45
CA GLU A 410 1.38 -31.67 -0.11
C GLU A 410 2.36 -32.29 0.90
N LYS A 411 3.58 -31.75 1.06
CA LYS A 411 4.51 -32.19 2.12
C LYS A 411 4.04 -31.83 3.53
N PHE A 412 3.06 -30.93 3.65
CA PHE A 412 2.55 -30.40 4.91
C PHE A 412 1.13 -30.89 5.23
N ARG A 413 0.66 -31.98 4.61
CA ARG A 413 -0.63 -32.63 4.92
C ARG A 413 -0.91 -32.70 6.43
N GLY A 414 -2.09 -32.24 6.83
CA GLY A 414 -2.54 -32.23 8.23
C GLY A 414 -1.89 -31.14 9.10
N LYS A 415 -1.10 -30.23 8.51
CA LYS A 415 -0.51 -29.08 9.21
C LYS A 415 -1.11 -27.77 8.70
N VAL A 416 -1.08 -26.76 9.57
CA VAL A 416 -1.35 -25.38 9.17
C VAL A 416 -0.09 -24.79 8.58
N ILE A 417 -0.21 -24.07 7.46
CA ILE A 417 0.90 -23.38 6.82
C ILE A 417 0.55 -21.92 6.58
N VAL A 418 1.60 -21.09 6.54
CA VAL A 418 1.55 -19.72 6.02
C VAL A 418 2.18 -19.75 4.62
N PHE A 419 1.45 -19.24 3.64
CA PHE A 419 1.91 -19.09 2.27
C PHE A 419 1.94 -17.61 1.91
N ASN A 420 3.13 -17.10 1.58
CA ASN A 420 3.27 -15.77 1.02
C ASN A 420 3.24 -15.88 -0.51
N GLU A 421 2.19 -15.33 -1.12
CA GLU A 421 1.95 -15.41 -2.56
C GLU A 421 3.01 -14.66 -3.38
N ASN A 422 3.56 -13.57 -2.84
CA ASN A 422 4.57 -12.76 -3.54
C ASN A 422 5.94 -13.46 -3.56
N LYS A 423 6.34 -14.07 -2.45
CA LYS A 423 7.61 -14.79 -2.31
C LYS A 423 7.52 -16.26 -2.72
N MET A 424 6.33 -16.78 -3.00
CA MET A 424 6.08 -18.20 -3.27
C MET A 424 6.71 -19.12 -2.22
N THR A 425 6.69 -18.69 -0.95
CA THR A 425 7.35 -19.37 0.17
C THR A 425 6.31 -19.93 1.13
N ILE A 426 6.54 -21.17 1.60
CA ILE A 426 5.65 -21.91 2.48
C ILE A 426 6.37 -22.17 3.80
N VAL A 427 5.74 -21.79 4.91
CA VAL A 427 6.25 -22.00 6.26
C VAL A 427 5.20 -22.72 7.11
N PRO A 428 5.53 -23.86 7.76
CA PRO A 428 4.65 -24.49 8.73
C PRO A 428 4.35 -23.56 9.89
N MET A 429 3.06 -23.32 10.16
CA MET A 429 2.66 -22.39 11.19
C MET A 429 2.63 -23.06 12.58
N LEU A 430 3.21 -22.39 13.56
CA LEU A 430 3.19 -22.77 14.98
C LEU A 430 1.87 -22.35 15.62
N CYS A 431 0.82 -23.11 15.32
CA CYS A 431 -0.50 -22.97 15.91
C CYS A 431 -1.21 -24.32 15.95
N SER A 432 -2.29 -24.40 16.72
CA SER A 432 -3.27 -25.49 16.65
C SER A 432 -4.57 -25.00 16.01
N VAL A 433 -5.40 -25.94 15.56
CA VAL A 433 -6.77 -25.64 15.11
C VAL A 433 -7.73 -26.16 16.17
N ILE A 434 -8.64 -25.32 16.63
CA ILE A 434 -9.68 -25.69 17.60
C ILE A 434 -11.07 -25.37 17.04
N GLU A 435 -12.09 -26.05 17.53
CA GLU A 435 -13.49 -25.69 17.26
C GLU A 435 -13.94 -24.62 18.26
N ASN A 436 -14.42 -23.50 17.74
CA ASN A 436 -15.03 -22.47 18.57
C ASN A 436 -16.33 -23.00 19.19
N SER A 437 -16.46 -22.94 20.51
CA SER A 437 -17.60 -23.52 21.23
C SER A 437 -18.94 -22.87 20.92
N GLU A 438 -18.94 -21.59 20.53
CA GLU A 438 -20.15 -20.79 20.29
C GLU A 438 -20.56 -20.85 18.82
N THR A 439 -19.62 -20.65 17.89
CA THR A 439 -19.93 -20.57 16.46
C THR A 439 -19.87 -21.91 15.74
N LYS A 440 -19.19 -22.92 16.34
CA LYS A 440 -18.83 -24.19 15.71
C LYS A 440 -17.88 -24.07 14.50
N ASP A 441 -17.39 -22.87 14.23
CA ASP A 441 -16.36 -22.64 13.21
C ASP A 441 -14.98 -23.06 13.76
N LEU A 442 -14.08 -23.45 12.86
CA LEU A 442 -12.68 -23.75 13.22
C LEU A 442 -11.86 -22.46 13.30
N GLU A 443 -11.00 -22.34 14.32
CA GLU A 443 -10.16 -21.16 14.52
C GLU A 443 -8.71 -21.54 14.83
N LEU A 444 -7.78 -20.61 14.55
CA LEU A 444 -6.37 -20.77 14.90
C LEU A 444 -6.19 -20.47 16.38
N SER A 445 -5.52 -21.38 17.08
CA SER A 445 -5.20 -21.27 18.50
C SER A 445 -3.70 -21.20 18.72
N PHE A 446 -3.31 -20.32 19.63
CA PHE A 446 -1.93 -20.02 19.99
C PHE A 446 -1.74 -20.33 21.47
N PRO A 447 -1.49 -21.60 21.83
CA PRO A 447 -1.47 -22.05 23.22
C PRO A 447 -0.38 -21.36 24.06
N GLY A 448 0.69 -20.88 23.45
CA GLY A 448 1.73 -20.07 24.11
C GLY A 448 1.34 -18.61 24.39
N PHE A 449 0.16 -18.16 23.97
CA PHE A 449 -0.37 -16.83 24.26
C PHE A 449 -1.41 -16.91 25.37
N LYS A 450 -1.14 -16.27 26.50
CA LYS A 450 -2.06 -16.19 27.64
C LYS A 450 -3.09 -15.09 27.39
N SER A 451 -4.29 -15.47 26.96
CA SER A 451 -5.44 -14.56 26.87
C SER A 451 -6.16 -14.52 28.22
N GLU A 452 -6.25 -13.34 28.83
CA GLU A 452 -6.89 -13.18 30.13
C GLU A 452 -8.41 -13.04 29.98
N LYS A 453 -9.14 -14.17 29.96
CA LYS A 453 -10.60 -14.14 30.09
C LYS A 453 -11.00 -13.90 31.57
N LYS A 454 -11.53 -12.71 31.85
CA LYS A 454 -12.23 -12.22 33.09
C LYS A 454 -11.35 -11.85 34.30
N SER A 455 -11.39 -10.56 34.66
CA SER A 455 -11.83 -10.11 36.00
C SER A 455 -11.93 -8.58 36.07
N ILE A 456 -13.08 -8.02 35.69
CA ILE A 456 -13.55 -6.80 36.34
C ILE A 456 -14.80 -7.21 37.10
N GLN A 457 -14.59 -7.62 38.35
CA GLN A 457 -15.68 -7.60 39.32
C GLN A 457 -16.11 -6.13 39.46
N ASN A 458 -17.41 -5.90 39.33
CA ASN A 458 -18.06 -4.65 39.66
C ASN A 458 -17.59 -4.17 41.04
N THR A 459 -16.89 -3.04 41.06
CA THR A 459 -16.90 -2.09 42.17
C THR A 459 -16.97 -0.69 41.60
#